data_AF-A0A9D6G1W2-F1
#
_entry.id   AF-A0A9D6G1W2-F1
#
_cell.length_a   1.000
_cell.length_b   1.000
_cell.length_c   1.000
_cell.angle_alpha   90.00
_cell.angle_beta   90.00
_cell.angle_gamma   90.00
#
_symmetry.space_group_name_H-M   'P 1'
#
loop_
_entity.id
_entity.type
_entity.pdbx_description
1 polymer ?
#
loop_
_entity_poly.entity_id
_entity_poly.type
_entity_poly.pdbx_seq_one_letter_code
_entity_poly.pdbx_strand_id
1 'polypeptide(L)'
;MMLVSPSATHSESNMRAFLILGIALALSASAFAQQMYRWVDKDGRVHYTQTPPPAGAKNVQKKPLSAGAGDAIQLPYATRIAAANFPVALYVSDECTDPCKEARGLLAKRGIPHRVIEVADAKSLEDLKRVSGGISVPVLSVGREVLKGFDATQYHAALDSAGYPASGPQVPPQVLRNKPEAEAAPEQKQSSVPASIPAGQQVTLYASPECGAPCKDARELLAARGVEFREVQVVLPKDIDELQRISGGNQVPVLTIGTFVMRGFAQSDYQAALDAAGYKTPAAAKSSPAPRAAAKR
;
A
#
# COMPACT_ATOMS: atom_id res chain seq x y z
N MET A 1 14.39 -53.38 -71.18
CA MET A 1 14.27 -51.92 -70.92
C MET A 1 12.91 -51.67 -70.29
N MET A 2 12.88 -51.37 -68.98
CA MET A 2 11.64 -51.14 -68.22
C MET A 2 11.10 -49.74 -68.52
N LEU A 3 9.83 -49.65 -68.92
CA LEU A 3 9.07 -48.41 -69.09
C LEU A 3 8.32 -48.12 -67.77
N VAL A 4 8.60 -46.97 -67.19
CA VAL A 4 8.06 -46.50 -65.90
C VAL A 4 6.70 -45.84 -66.11
N SER A 5 5.71 -46.27 -65.31
CA SER A 5 4.36 -45.67 -65.23
C SER A 5 4.32 -44.48 -64.27
N PRO A 6 3.38 -43.52 -64.41
CA PRO A 6 3.21 -42.40 -63.50
C PRO A 6 2.18 -42.73 -62.40
N SER A 7 2.42 -42.30 -61.16
CA SER A 7 1.40 -42.30 -60.10
C SER A 7 1.37 -40.95 -59.40
N ALA A 8 0.16 -40.37 -59.38
CA ALA A 8 -0.19 -39.15 -58.70
C ALA A 8 -0.14 -39.34 -57.17
N THR A 9 0.73 -38.60 -56.48
CA THR A 9 0.82 -38.56 -55.01
C THR A 9 0.93 -37.12 -54.52
N HIS A 10 -0.16 -36.34 -54.60
CA HIS A 10 -0.19 -34.99 -53.98
C HIS A 10 -1.46 -34.69 -53.17
N SER A 11 -2.41 -35.63 -53.07
CA SER A 11 -3.69 -35.40 -52.37
C SER A 11 -3.74 -35.94 -50.93
N GLU A 12 -2.85 -36.84 -50.52
CA GLU A 12 -2.89 -37.46 -49.16
C GLU A 12 -2.12 -36.68 -48.08
N SER A 13 -1.13 -35.86 -48.46
CA SER A 13 -0.28 -35.13 -47.51
C SER A 13 -1.04 -34.01 -46.79
N ASN A 14 -1.89 -33.28 -47.53
CA ASN A 14 -2.67 -32.17 -46.97
C ASN A 14 -3.76 -32.66 -46.00
N MET A 15 -4.40 -33.79 -46.26
CA MET A 15 -5.47 -34.32 -45.40
C MET A 15 -4.93 -34.81 -44.04
N ARG A 16 -3.71 -35.38 -44.00
CA ARG A 16 -3.05 -35.79 -42.75
C ARG A 16 -2.55 -34.60 -41.94
N ALA A 17 -2.07 -33.54 -42.59
CA ALA A 17 -1.66 -32.31 -41.92
C ALA A 17 -2.85 -31.59 -41.27
N PHE A 18 -4.01 -31.54 -41.93
CA PHE A 18 -5.23 -30.97 -41.35
C PHE A 18 -5.81 -31.83 -40.21
N LEU A 19 -5.67 -33.16 -40.26
CA LEU A 19 -6.10 -34.07 -39.18
C LEU A 19 -5.23 -33.94 -37.91
N ILE A 20 -3.93 -33.73 -38.05
CA ILE A 20 -3.02 -33.54 -36.90
C ILE A 20 -3.22 -32.15 -36.26
N LEU A 21 -3.47 -31.11 -37.07
CA LEU A 21 -3.77 -29.77 -36.56
C LEU A 21 -5.13 -29.70 -35.86
N GLY A 22 -6.12 -30.50 -36.29
CA GLY A 22 -7.43 -30.62 -35.64
C GLY A 22 -7.39 -31.32 -34.28
N ILE A 23 -6.55 -32.35 -34.11
CA ILE A 23 -6.42 -33.09 -32.84
C ILE A 23 -5.63 -32.28 -31.79
N ALA A 24 -4.64 -31.49 -32.21
CA ALA A 24 -3.89 -30.62 -31.30
C ALA A 24 -4.74 -29.46 -30.71
N LEU A 25 -5.77 -29.00 -31.43
CA LEU A 25 -6.62 -27.89 -30.97
C LEU A 25 -7.71 -28.34 -29.97
N ALA A 26 -8.06 -29.64 -29.94
CA ALA A 26 -9.12 -30.18 -29.10
C ALA A 26 -8.73 -30.45 -27.63
N LEU A 27 -7.45 -30.32 -27.25
CA LEU A 27 -6.97 -30.55 -25.88
C LEU A 27 -6.94 -29.28 -24.99
N SER A 28 -7.46 -28.15 -25.46
CA SER A 28 -7.28 -26.84 -24.80
C SER A 28 -8.50 -26.30 -24.02
N ALA A 29 -9.52 -27.11 -23.73
CA ALA A 29 -10.73 -26.63 -23.04
C ALA A 29 -11.11 -27.47 -21.82
N SER A 30 -10.45 -27.22 -20.67
CA SER A 30 -11.07 -27.40 -19.34
C SER A 30 -10.27 -26.69 -18.24
N ALA A 31 -10.15 -25.36 -18.33
CA ALA A 31 -9.88 -24.55 -17.15
C ALA A 31 -11.16 -24.48 -16.29
N PHE A 32 -11.45 -25.55 -15.54
CA PHE A 32 -12.48 -25.49 -14.49
C PHE A 32 -12.00 -24.50 -13.42
N ALA A 33 -12.67 -23.36 -13.32
CA ALA A 33 -12.57 -22.48 -12.17
C ALA A 33 -12.84 -23.32 -10.91
N GLN A 34 -11.78 -23.66 -10.17
CA GLN A 34 -11.88 -24.50 -8.99
C GLN A 34 -12.70 -23.73 -7.93
N GLN A 35 -13.96 -24.13 -7.76
CA GLN A 35 -14.83 -23.60 -6.72
C GLN A 35 -14.47 -24.29 -5.41
N MET A 36 -13.81 -23.56 -4.51
CA MET A 36 -13.42 -24.09 -3.22
C MET A 36 -14.48 -23.71 -2.18
N TYR A 37 -15.06 -24.73 -1.55
CA TYR A 37 -16.06 -24.60 -0.51
C TYR A 37 -15.39 -24.69 0.84
N ARG A 38 -15.58 -23.67 1.68
CA ARG A 38 -15.25 -23.72 3.10
C ARG A 38 -16.52 -23.94 3.90
N TRP A 39 -16.54 -24.91 4.80
CA TRP A 39 -17.70 -25.16 5.68
C TRP A 39 -17.26 -25.67 7.04
N VAL A 40 -18.15 -25.59 8.03
CA VAL A 40 -17.91 -26.06 9.40
C VAL A 40 -18.82 -27.25 9.69
N ASP A 41 -18.24 -28.34 10.18
CA ASP A 41 -18.99 -29.53 10.57
C ASP A 41 -19.68 -29.37 11.94
N LYS A 42 -20.47 -30.38 12.33
CA LYS A 42 -21.18 -30.41 13.61
C LYS A 42 -20.26 -30.38 14.84
N ASP A 43 -18.99 -30.75 14.67
CA ASP A 43 -17.98 -30.82 15.71
C ASP A 43 -17.10 -29.53 15.73
N GLY A 44 -17.44 -28.53 14.91
CA GLY A 44 -16.77 -27.24 14.84
C GLY A 44 -15.51 -27.20 13.97
N ARG A 45 -15.19 -28.26 13.22
CA ARG A 45 -13.98 -28.33 12.38
C ARG A 45 -14.24 -27.72 11.01
N VAL A 46 -13.26 -26.95 10.52
CA VAL A 46 -13.32 -26.27 9.22
C VAL A 46 -12.82 -27.20 8.13
N HIS A 47 -13.66 -27.42 7.13
CA HIS A 47 -13.36 -28.25 5.96
C HIS A 47 -13.25 -27.40 4.70
N TYR A 48 -12.28 -27.73 3.85
CA TYR A 48 -12.13 -27.16 2.51
C TYR A 48 -12.27 -28.26 1.48
N THR A 49 -13.28 -28.15 0.60
CA THR A 49 -13.60 -29.18 -0.40
C THR A 49 -13.86 -28.55 -1.75
N GLN A 50 -13.51 -29.27 -2.82
CA GLN A 50 -13.81 -28.87 -4.20
C GLN A 50 -15.18 -29.38 -4.67
N THR A 51 -15.84 -30.19 -3.84
CA THR A 51 -17.16 -30.77 -4.05
C THR A 51 -18.14 -30.14 -3.06
N PRO A 52 -19.39 -29.79 -3.46
CA PRO A 52 -20.34 -29.11 -2.59
C PRO A 52 -20.54 -29.84 -1.24
N PRO A 53 -20.69 -29.09 -0.13
CA PRO A 53 -20.75 -29.69 1.20
C PRO A 53 -22.06 -30.47 1.43
N PRO A 54 -22.05 -31.46 2.33
CA PRO A 54 -23.22 -32.29 2.63
C PRO A 54 -24.36 -31.48 3.25
N ALA A 55 -25.60 -31.95 3.07
CA ALA A 55 -26.79 -31.33 3.66
C ALA A 55 -26.69 -31.35 5.19
N GLY A 56 -26.59 -30.16 5.80
CA GLY A 56 -26.35 -29.98 7.24
C GLY A 56 -25.09 -29.17 7.59
N ALA A 57 -24.25 -28.87 6.61
CA ALA A 57 -23.08 -28.00 6.78
C ALA A 57 -23.47 -26.56 7.14
N LYS A 58 -22.81 -25.99 8.17
CA LYS A 58 -22.98 -24.59 8.57
C LYS A 58 -21.84 -23.73 8.02
N ASN A 59 -22.10 -22.43 7.84
CA ASN A 59 -21.12 -21.46 7.32
C ASN A 59 -20.50 -21.84 5.97
N VAL A 60 -21.32 -22.32 5.02
CA VAL A 60 -20.87 -22.65 3.67
C VAL A 60 -20.53 -21.38 2.90
N GLN A 61 -19.26 -21.17 2.61
CA GLN A 61 -18.79 -20.08 1.76
C GLN A 61 -18.33 -20.63 0.41
N LYS A 62 -18.98 -20.17 -0.67
CA LYS A 62 -18.54 -20.38 -2.06
C LYS A 62 -17.53 -19.28 -2.38
N LYS A 63 -16.24 -19.60 -2.46
CA LYS A 63 -15.23 -18.61 -2.86
C LYS A 63 -14.87 -18.82 -4.34
N PRO A 64 -15.30 -17.96 -5.27
CA PRO A 64 -14.59 -17.83 -6.54
C PRO A 64 -13.19 -17.29 -6.23
N LEU A 65 -12.16 -17.79 -6.93
CA LEU A 65 -10.83 -17.15 -6.96
C LEU A 65 -10.93 -15.81 -7.72
N SER A 66 -11.71 -14.87 -7.21
CA SER A 66 -11.76 -13.49 -7.66
C SER A 66 -11.93 -12.61 -6.44
N ALA A 67 -10.87 -11.84 -6.18
CA ALA A 67 -10.64 -11.10 -4.96
C ALA A 67 -11.68 -9.99 -4.74
N GLY A 68 -12.28 -10.01 -3.56
CA GLY A 68 -13.00 -8.90 -2.96
C GLY A 68 -12.77 -8.94 -1.45
N ALA A 69 -12.46 -7.77 -0.89
CA ALA A 69 -12.08 -7.43 0.49
C ALA A 69 -10.57 -7.58 0.82
N GLY A 70 -9.86 -6.44 0.75
CA GLY A 70 -8.76 -6.06 1.66
C GLY A 70 -7.50 -6.93 1.74
N ASP A 71 -7.37 -7.98 0.94
CA ASP A 71 -6.22 -8.89 0.99
C ASP A 71 -5.09 -8.38 0.10
N ALA A 72 -3.98 -7.98 0.73
CA ALA A 72 -2.69 -7.90 0.09
C ALA A 72 -2.50 -9.15 -0.76
N ILE A 73 -2.33 -8.97 -2.07
CA ILE A 73 -1.83 -10.03 -2.94
C ILE A 73 -0.60 -10.58 -2.24
N GLN A 74 -0.63 -11.87 -1.90
CA GLN A 74 0.49 -12.52 -1.24
C GLN A 74 1.65 -12.57 -2.23
N LEU A 75 2.43 -11.49 -2.25
CA LEU A 75 3.70 -11.42 -2.95
C LEU A 75 4.54 -12.63 -2.52
N PRO A 76 5.29 -13.25 -3.46
CA PRO A 76 6.16 -14.38 -3.13
C PRO A 76 7.04 -14.03 -1.93
N TYR A 77 7.33 -15.02 -1.09
CA TYR A 77 8.10 -14.82 0.14
C TYR A 77 9.42 -14.09 -0.13
N ALA A 78 10.16 -14.50 -1.17
CA ALA A 78 11.41 -13.84 -1.58
C ALA A 78 11.19 -12.35 -1.91
N THR A 79 10.15 -12.02 -2.67
CA THR A 79 9.80 -10.63 -3.01
C THR A 79 9.45 -9.80 -1.78
N ARG A 80 8.75 -10.38 -0.79
CA ARG A 80 8.41 -9.68 0.46
C ARG A 80 9.65 -9.39 1.31
N ILE A 81 10.55 -10.36 1.41
CA ILE A 81 11.82 -10.17 2.14
C ILE A 81 12.70 -9.13 1.43
N ALA A 82 12.82 -9.20 0.10
CA ALA A 82 13.57 -8.21 -0.68
C ALA A 82 12.98 -6.80 -0.53
N ALA A 83 11.66 -6.66 -0.62
CA ALA A 83 10.97 -5.37 -0.45
C ALA A 83 11.14 -4.73 0.93
N ALA A 84 11.25 -5.54 1.99
CA ALA A 84 11.49 -5.05 3.33
C ALA A 84 12.93 -4.55 3.53
N ASN A 85 13.92 -5.24 2.94
CA ASN A 85 15.34 -4.91 3.11
C ASN A 85 15.85 -3.87 2.11
N PHE A 86 15.35 -3.90 0.88
CA PHE A 86 15.82 -3.12 -0.26
C PHE A 86 14.63 -2.51 -1.01
N PRO A 87 13.90 -1.56 -0.41
CA PRO A 87 12.72 -0.97 -1.03
C PRO A 87 13.06 -0.32 -2.37
N VAL A 88 12.17 -0.48 -3.35
CA VAL A 88 12.35 0.06 -4.71
C VAL A 88 11.53 1.34 -4.89
N ALA A 89 12.16 2.37 -5.44
CA ALA A 89 11.52 3.62 -5.82
C ALA A 89 11.93 4.00 -7.25
N LEU A 90 10.97 4.40 -8.08
CA LEU A 90 11.18 4.86 -9.43
C LEU A 90 10.72 6.32 -9.55
N TYR A 91 11.67 7.21 -9.82
CA TYR A 91 11.41 8.62 -10.12
C TYR A 91 11.20 8.79 -11.62
N VAL A 92 10.18 9.53 -11.98
CA VAL A 92 9.66 9.72 -13.34
C VAL A 92 9.08 11.13 -13.46
N SER A 93 8.86 11.62 -14.67
CA SER A 93 8.12 12.86 -14.92
C SER A 93 7.20 12.69 -16.12
N ASP A 94 6.25 13.61 -16.31
CA ASP A 94 5.35 13.62 -17.45
C ASP A 94 6.08 13.80 -18.80
N GLU A 95 7.24 14.47 -18.76
CA GLU A 95 8.10 14.68 -19.93
C GLU A 95 8.87 13.41 -20.34
N CYS A 96 8.88 12.40 -19.46
CA CYS A 96 9.60 11.17 -19.67
C CYS A 96 8.72 10.09 -20.29
N THR A 97 8.95 9.85 -21.59
CA THR A 97 8.18 8.90 -22.39
C THR A 97 8.76 7.48 -22.30
N ASP A 98 9.56 7.09 -23.29
CA ASP A 98 9.99 5.72 -23.52
C ASP A 98 10.82 5.12 -22.37
N PRO A 99 11.90 5.75 -21.87
CA PRO A 99 12.72 5.13 -20.83
C PRO A 99 11.95 4.94 -19.51
N CYS A 100 11.02 5.85 -19.17
CA CYS A 100 10.18 5.69 -17.99
C CYS A 100 9.10 4.61 -18.19
N LYS A 101 8.57 4.45 -19.41
CA LYS A 101 7.62 3.38 -19.73
C LYS A 101 8.29 2.01 -19.66
N GLU A 102 9.51 1.88 -20.18
CA GLU A 102 10.29 0.64 -20.15
C GLU A 102 10.68 0.27 -18.71
N ALA A 103 11.12 1.24 -17.91
CA ALA A 103 11.40 1.05 -16.49
C ALA A 103 10.18 0.49 -15.73
N ARG A 104 9.02 1.14 -15.87
CA ARG A 104 7.76 0.67 -15.26
C ARG A 104 7.39 -0.73 -15.76
N GLY A 105 7.55 -0.98 -17.05
CA GLY A 105 7.27 -2.27 -17.68
C GLY A 105 8.16 -3.40 -17.14
N LEU A 106 9.45 -3.15 -16.94
CA LEU A 106 10.39 -4.12 -16.38
C LEU A 106 10.01 -4.48 -14.94
N LEU A 107 9.76 -3.47 -14.09
CA LEU A 107 9.35 -3.68 -12.69
C LEU A 107 8.04 -4.45 -12.59
N ALA A 108 7.08 -4.14 -13.47
CA ALA A 108 5.81 -4.85 -13.55
C ALA A 108 5.98 -6.31 -13.97
N LYS A 109 6.76 -6.58 -15.04
CA LYS A 109 7.04 -7.94 -15.52
C LYS A 109 7.71 -8.81 -14.45
N ARG A 110 8.57 -8.21 -13.63
CA ARG A 110 9.25 -8.89 -12.53
C ARG A 110 8.40 -8.99 -11.26
N GLY A 111 7.19 -8.42 -11.22
CA GLY A 111 6.34 -8.43 -10.04
C GLY A 111 6.93 -7.68 -8.85
N ILE A 112 7.70 -6.62 -9.11
CA ILE A 112 8.46 -5.91 -8.08
C ILE A 112 7.60 -4.81 -7.47
N PRO A 113 7.33 -4.86 -6.16
CA PRO A 113 6.66 -3.78 -5.47
C PRO A 113 7.56 -2.54 -5.42
N HIS A 114 7.08 -1.41 -5.94
CA HIS A 114 7.85 -0.18 -6.03
C HIS A 114 6.99 1.07 -5.79
N ARG A 115 7.64 2.11 -5.25
CA ARG A 115 7.09 3.48 -5.16
C ARG A 115 7.31 4.17 -6.50
N VAL A 116 6.30 4.86 -7.03
CA VAL A 116 6.47 5.77 -8.18
C VAL A 116 6.39 7.19 -7.66
N ILE A 117 7.45 7.97 -7.89
CA ILE A 117 7.53 9.38 -7.54
C ILE A 117 7.49 10.17 -8.83
N GLU A 118 6.39 10.88 -9.05
CA GLU A 118 6.26 11.83 -10.16
C GLU A 118 6.97 13.12 -9.76
N VAL A 119 7.91 13.56 -10.59
CA VAL A 119 8.72 14.76 -10.39
C VAL A 119 8.01 15.92 -11.06
N ALA A 120 7.03 16.48 -10.34
CA ALA A 120 6.14 17.54 -10.84
C ALA A 120 6.26 18.86 -10.05
N ASP A 121 6.88 18.83 -8.86
CA ASP A 121 6.99 19.98 -7.95
C ASP A 121 8.41 20.16 -7.39
N ALA A 122 8.66 21.32 -6.76
CA ALA A 122 9.96 21.66 -6.21
C ALA A 122 10.50 20.64 -5.20
N LYS A 123 9.63 20.08 -4.35
CA LYS A 123 10.01 19.11 -3.33
C LYS A 123 10.43 17.78 -3.96
N SER A 124 9.64 17.28 -4.91
CA SER A 124 9.98 16.05 -5.66
C SER A 124 11.28 16.19 -6.47
N LEU A 125 11.57 17.40 -6.98
CA LEU A 125 12.80 17.72 -7.69
C LEU A 125 14.01 17.81 -6.75
N GLU A 126 13.85 18.38 -5.55
CA GLU A 126 14.89 18.38 -4.50
C GLU A 126 15.20 16.97 -4.03
N ASP A 127 14.18 16.13 -3.85
CA ASP A 127 14.36 14.71 -3.52
C ASP A 127 15.10 13.96 -4.63
N LEU A 128 14.75 14.18 -5.89
CA LEU A 128 15.47 13.62 -7.04
C LEU A 128 16.94 14.05 -7.04
N LYS A 129 17.24 15.33 -6.81
CA LYS A 129 18.61 15.86 -6.73
C LYS A 129 19.39 15.22 -5.58
N ARG A 130 18.77 15.05 -4.42
CA ARG A 130 19.40 14.44 -3.25
C ARG A 130 19.76 12.98 -3.49
N VAL A 131 18.89 12.22 -4.16
CA VAL A 131 19.10 10.79 -4.41
C VAL A 131 20.03 10.55 -5.59
N SER A 132 19.84 11.27 -6.69
CA SER A 132 20.56 11.03 -7.94
C SER A 132 21.72 11.99 -8.20
N GLY A 133 21.86 13.09 -7.44
CA GLY A 133 22.82 14.15 -7.73
C GLY A 133 22.51 14.95 -9.01
N GLY A 134 21.33 14.79 -9.60
CA GLY A 134 20.91 15.47 -10.82
C GLY A 134 19.39 15.60 -10.94
N ILE A 135 18.92 16.04 -12.11
CA ILE A 135 17.48 16.21 -12.40
C ILE A 135 16.97 15.31 -13.53
N SER A 136 17.83 14.41 -14.03
CA SER A 136 17.46 13.51 -15.11
C SER A 136 16.60 12.37 -14.57
N VAL A 137 15.51 12.07 -15.26
CA VAL A 137 14.67 10.88 -15.06
C VAL A 137 14.78 9.94 -16.27
N PRO A 138 14.47 8.63 -16.14
CA PRO A 138 14.10 7.91 -14.92
C PRO A 138 15.29 7.74 -13.96
N VAL A 139 15.00 7.62 -12.66
CA VAL A 139 15.96 7.17 -11.66
C VAL A 139 15.35 6.02 -10.86
N LEU A 140 16.04 4.89 -10.81
CA LEU A 140 15.68 3.76 -9.96
C LEU A 140 16.53 3.77 -8.70
N SER A 141 15.89 3.72 -7.54
CA SER A 141 16.53 3.42 -6.26
C SER A 141 16.15 2.03 -5.82
N VAL A 142 17.14 1.22 -5.44
CA VAL A 142 16.98 -0.12 -4.86
C VAL A 142 17.73 -0.14 -3.54
N GLY A 143 17.03 0.09 -2.43
CA GLY A 143 17.67 0.31 -1.13
C GLY A 143 18.63 1.51 -1.15
N ARG A 144 19.94 1.26 -1.11
CA ARG A 144 20.98 2.32 -1.17
C ARG A 144 21.56 2.52 -2.57
N GLU A 145 21.32 1.59 -3.48
CA GLU A 145 21.79 1.69 -4.85
C GLU A 145 20.89 2.63 -5.65
N VAL A 146 21.48 3.48 -6.49
CA VAL A 146 20.77 4.47 -7.31
C VAL A 146 21.29 4.38 -8.74
N LEU A 147 20.39 4.06 -9.67
CA LEU A 147 20.64 3.97 -11.10
C LEU A 147 19.97 5.15 -11.80
N LYS A 148 20.73 5.87 -12.64
CA LYS A 148 20.24 7.01 -13.42
C LYS A 148 20.04 6.60 -14.87
N GLY A 149 18.93 6.99 -15.46
CA GLY A 149 18.52 6.52 -16.78
C GLY A 149 18.00 5.09 -16.75
N PHE A 150 17.40 4.66 -17.85
CA PHE A 150 16.97 3.29 -18.01
C PHE A 150 18.05 2.48 -18.74
N ASP A 151 18.52 1.43 -18.08
CA ASP A 151 19.34 0.38 -18.69
C ASP A 151 18.83 -0.96 -18.15
N ALA A 152 18.28 -1.79 -19.05
CA ALA A 152 17.63 -3.03 -18.65
C ALA A 152 18.59 -3.96 -17.90
N THR A 153 19.84 -4.07 -18.37
CA THR A 153 20.85 -4.96 -17.79
C THR A 153 21.22 -4.54 -16.37
N GLN A 154 21.48 -3.25 -16.15
CA GLN A 154 21.78 -2.70 -14.82
C GLN A 154 20.59 -2.82 -13.86
N TYR A 155 19.38 -2.57 -14.36
CA TYR A 155 18.16 -2.76 -13.57
C TYR A 155 18.03 -4.21 -13.13
N HIS A 156 18.23 -5.16 -14.06
CA HIS A 156 18.19 -6.58 -13.73
C HIS A 156 19.22 -6.94 -12.67
N ALA A 157 20.48 -6.53 -12.84
CA ALA A 157 21.57 -6.81 -11.92
C ALA A 157 21.32 -6.25 -10.50
N ALA A 158 20.86 -5.00 -10.39
CA ALA A 158 20.57 -4.37 -9.09
C ALA A 158 19.39 -5.02 -8.37
N LEU A 159 18.36 -5.44 -9.11
CA LEU A 159 17.20 -6.13 -8.53
C LEU A 159 17.56 -7.56 -8.11
N ASP A 160 18.39 -8.24 -8.89
CA ASP A 160 18.88 -9.60 -8.56
C ASP A 160 19.79 -9.56 -7.32
N SER A 161 20.70 -8.59 -7.23
CA SER A 161 21.59 -8.41 -6.08
C SER A 161 20.83 -8.07 -4.80
N ALA A 162 19.71 -7.35 -4.93
CA ALA A 162 18.78 -7.05 -3.84
C ALA A 162 17.85 -8.23 -3.47
N GLY A 163 17.95 -9.37 -4.17
CA GLY A 163 17.19 -10.58 -3.86
C GLY A 163 15.78 -10.63 -4.45
N TYR A 164 15.44 -9.72 -5.38
CA TYR A 164 14.18 -9.81 -6.11
C TYR A 164 14.27 -10.94 -7.14
N PRO A 165 13.24 -11.81 -7.24
CA PRO A 165 13.25 -12.88 -8.23
C PRO A 165 13.23 -12.32 -9.67
N ALA A 166 13.84 -13.07 -10.60
CA ALA A 166 13.89 -12.69 -12.02
C ALA A 166 12.52 -12.69 -12.72
N SER A 167 11.53 -13.35 -12.12
CA SER A 167 10.13 -13.35 -12.54
C SER A 167 9.21 -13.28 -11.32
N GLY A 168 8.05 -12.64 -11.48
CA GLY A 168 7.04 -12.52 -10.44
C GLY A 168 5.66 -12.99 -10.91
N PRO A 169 4.72 -13.22 -9.98
CA PRO A 169 3.34 -13.54 -10.35
C PRO A 169 2.78 -12.42 -11.23
N GLN A 170 2.02 -12.80 -12.25
CA GLN A 170 1.33 -11.84 -13.12
C GLN A 170 0.23 -11.18 -12.30
N VAL A 171 0.52 -9.98 -11.82
CA VAL A 171 -0.40 -9.19 -10.99
C VAL A 171 -0.60 -7.84 -11.67
N PRO A 172 -1.80 -7.23 -11.60
CA PRO A 172 -2.04 -5.93 -12.20
C PRO A 172 -1.01 -4.90 -11.70
N PRO A 173 -0.37 -4.08 -12.55
CA PRO A 173 0.69 -3.15 -12.13
C PRO A 173 0.31 -2.22 -10.97
N GLN A 174 -0.98 -1.94 -10.81
CA GLN A 174 -1.56 -1.13 -9.73
C GLN A 174 -1.28 -1.72 -8.34
N VAL A 175 -1.17 -3.05 -8.23
CA VAL A 175 -0.88 -3.73 -6.95
C VAL A 175 0.60 -3.77 -6.62
N LEU A 176 1.47 -3.56 -7.63
CA LEU A 176 2.91 -3.45 -7.47
C LEU A 176 3.32 -2.02 -7.14
N ARG A 177 2.48 -1.05 -7.46
CA ARG A 177 2.68 0.32 -7.00
C ARG A 177 2.40 0.36 -5.50
N ASN A 178 3.43 0.09 -4.71
CA ASN A 178 3.45 0.45 -3.30
C ASN A 178 3.52 1.96 -3.25
N LYS A 179 2.39 2.62 -3.47
CA LYS A 179 2.28 4.06 -3.37
C LYS A 179 2.78 4.47 -1.97
N PRO A 180 3.74 5.41 -1.83
CA PRO A 180 3.75 6.23 -0.63
C PRO A 180 2.36 6.79 -0.52
N GLU A 181 1.69 6.64 0.60
CA GLU A 181 0.40 7.24 0.85
C GLU A 181 0.49 8.77 0.70
N ALA A 182 0.38 9.23 -0.54
CA ALA A 182 0.34 10.59 -1.08
C ALA A 182 0.10 10.40 -2.60
N GLU A 183 -0.91 11.09 -3.17
CA GLU A 183 -1.40 11.04 -4.57
C GLU A 183 -2.74 10.29 -4.81
N ALA A 184 -3.77 10.64 -4.05
CA ALA A 184 -5.19 10.43 -4.38
C ALA A 184 -5.73 8.99 -4.42
N ALA A 185 -6.25 8.52 -3.27
CA ALA A 185 -7.66 8.10 -3.30
C ALA A 185 -8.48 9.32 -3.73
N PRO A 186 -9.58 9.18 -4.50
CA PRO A 186 -10.42 10.34 -4.77
C PRO A 186 -10.73 11.00 -3.44
N GLU A 187 -10.48 12.31 -3.41
CA GLU A 187 -10.87 13.22 -2.36
C GLU A 187 -12.40 13.18 -2.25
N GLN A 188 -12.92 12.12 -1.63
CA GLN A 188 -14.14 12.23 -0.86
C GLN A 188 -13.73 13.03 0.36
N LYS A 189 -14.14 14.29 0.32
CA LYS A 189 -14.14 15.29 1.39
C LYS A 189 -15.00 14.82 2.59
N GLN A 190 -14.73 13.63 3.09
CA GLN A 190 -15.21 13.14 4.36
C GLN A 190 -14.01 13.18 5.28
N SER A 191 -13.97 14.25 6.10
CA SER A 191 -13.21 14.23 7.35
C SER A 191 -13.38 12.85 7.98
N SER A 192 -12.25 12.21 8.31
CA SER A 192 -12.20 10.99 9.13
C SER A 192 -12.79 11.21 10.54
N VAL A 193 -13.15 12.45 10.86
CA VAL A 193 -13.92 12.85 12.02
C VAL A 193 -15.41 12.53 11.80
N PRO A 194 -16.02 11.67 12.62
CA PRO A 194 -17.46 11.45 12.55
C PRO A 194 -18.21 12.75 12.85
N ALA A 195 -19.33 12.99 12.16
CA ALA A 195 -20.12 14.21 12.28
C ALA A 195 -20.68 14.48 13.70
N SER A 196 -20.56 13.52 14.61
CA SER A 196 -20.99 13.64 16.01
C SER A 196 -20.06 12.82 16.91
N ILE A 197 -19.21 13.50 17.68
CA ILE A 197 -18.49 12.92 18.82
C ILE A 197 -19.27 13.34 20.08
N PRO A 198 -19.59 12.43 21.02
CA PRO A 198 -20.32 12.82 22.23
C PRO A 198 -19.59 13.91 23.00
N ALA A 199 -20.31 14.96 23.39
CA ALA A 199 -19.72 16.10 24.08
C ALA A 199 -19.27 15.74 25.51
N GLY A 200 -18.16 16.35 25.97
CA GLY A 200 -17.66 16.19 27.34
C GLY A 200 -16.87 14.90 27.60
N GLN A 201 -16.43 14.20 26.56
CA GLN A 201 -15.58 13.01 26.69
C GLN A 201 -14.11 13.37 26.91
N GLN A 202 -13.43 12.64 27.81
CA GLN A 202 -12.01 12.87 28.09
C GLN A 202 -11.16 12.81 26.82
N VAL A 203 -10.36 13.85 26.63
CA VAL A 203 -9.37 13.93 25.55
C VAL A 203 -8.06 13.34 26.06
N THR A 204 -7.50 12.36 25.36
CA THR A 204 -6.18 11.79 25.68
C THR A 204 -5.26 11.92 24.47
N LEU A 205 -4.05 12.44 24.70
CA LEU A 205 -2.98 12.49 23.70
C LEU A 205 -1.93 11.44 24.05
N TYR A 206 -1.73 10.47 23.16
CA TYR A 206 -0.61 9.53 23.24
C TYR A 206 0.56 10.11 22.44
N ALA A 207 1.67 10.40 23.11
CA ALA A 207 2.87 10.98 22.52
C ALA A 207 4.12 10.31 23.07
N SER A 208 5.25 10.43 22.36
CA SER A 208 6.58 10.02 22.83
C SER A 208 7.47 11.25 22.98
N PRO A 209 8.49 11.25 23.86
CA PRO A 209 9.52 12.28 23.86
C PRO A 209 10.22 12.46 22.49
N GLU A 210 10.26 11.42 21.67
CA GLU A 210 11.02 11.37 20.41
C GLU A 210 10.17 11.66 19.16
N CYS A 211 8.86 11.93 19.29
CA CYS A 211 7.98 12.07 18.12
C CYS A 211 8.01 13.45 17.44
N GLY A 212 8.98 14.30 17.77
CA GLY A 212 9.29 15.52 17.03
C GLY A 212 8.14 16.54 16.94
N ALA A 213 8.12 17.29 15.84
CA ALA A 213 7.15 18.35 15.57
C ALA A 213 5.66 17.95 15.72
N PRO A 214 5.16 16.82 15.13
CA PRO A 214 3.72 16.55 15.14
C PRO A 214 3.13 16.39 16.55
N CYS A 215 3.90 15.84 17.50
CA CYS A 215 3.45 15.77 18.89
C CYS A 215 3.52 17.10 19.64
N LYS A 216 4.51 17.92 19.31
CA LYS A 216 4.60 19.28 19.83
C LYS A 216 3.40 20.11 19.38
N ASP A 217 3.11 20.08 18.07
CA ASP A 217 2.02 20.82 17.47
C ASP A 217 0.65 20.35 17.99
N ALA A 218 0.49 19.04 18.23
CA ALA A 218 -0.69 18.47 18.87
C ALA A 218 -0.92 19.04 20.29
N ARG A 219 0.12 19.09 21.12
CA ARG A 219 0.04 19.68 22.47
C ARG A 219 -0.29 21.16 22.41
N GLU A 220 0.37 21.90 21.53
CA GLU A 220 0.15 23.34 21.37
C GLU A 220 -1.27 23.64 20.91
N LEU A 221 -1.82 22.85 19.99
CA LEU A 221 -3.20 23.00 19.52
C LEU A 221 -4.21 22.72 20.64
N LEU A 222 -4.04 21.62 21.39
CA LEU A 222 -4.92 21.28 22.51
C LEU A 222 -4.88 22.36 23.61
N ALA A 223 -3.69 22.84 23.95
CA ALA A 223 -3.49 23.92 24.91
C ALA A 223 -4.11 25.24 24.41
N ALA A 224 -3.91 25.59 23.13
CA ALA A 224 -4.50 26.80 22.53
C ALA A 224 -6.03 26.75 22.48
N ARG A 225 -6.61 25.54 22.38
CA ARG A 225 -8.05 25.31 22.46
C ARG A 225 -8.57 25.27 23.91
N GLY A 226 -7.72 25.40 24.92
CA GLY A 226 -8.12 25.32 26.33
C GLY A 226 -8.74 23.97 26.70
N VAL A 227 -8.35 22.90 25.97
CA VAL A 227 -8.85 21.55 26.20
C VAL A 227 -8.06 20.93 27.34
N GLU A 228 -8.73 20.55 28.41
CA GLU A 228 -8.15 19.69 29.44
C GLU A 228 -7.93 18.29 28.84
N PHE A 229 -6.67 17.88 28.67
CA PHE A 229 -6.32 16.57 28.11
C PHE A 229 -5.36 15.80 29.01
N ARG A 230 -5.46 14.47 28.97
CA ARG A 230 -4.49 13.56 29.58
C ARG A 230 -3.39 13.25 28.56
N GLU A 231 -2.13 13.53 28.88
CA GLU A 231 -1.02 13.07 28.05
C GLU A 231 -0.50 11.71 28.55
N VAL A 232 -0.41 10.73 27.66
CA VAL A 232 0.22 9.43 27.91
C VAL A 232 1.54 9.40 27.17
N GLN A 233 2.65 9.32 27.91
CA GLN A 233 3.97 9.13 27.33
C GLN A 233 4.18 7.67 26.98
N VAL A 234 4.18 7.36 25.69
CA VAL A 234 4.35 6.00 25.17
C VAL A 234 5.84 5.65 25.16
N VAL A 235 6.35 5.27 26.32
CA VAL A 235 7.77 4.91 26.53
C VAL A 235 7.91 3.47 26.99
N LEU A 236 7.00 2.98 27.86
CA LEU A 236 7.08 1.62 28.38
C LEU A 236 6.37 0.63 27.42
N PRO A 237 6.80 -0.64 27.37
CA PRO A 237 6.13 -1.67 26.57
C PRO A 237 4.62 -1.77 26.83
N LYS A 238 4.20 -1.58 28.09
CA LYS A 238 2.79 -1.57 28.48
C LYS A 238 1.99 -0.46 27.80
N ASP A 239 2.59 0.71 27.61
CA ASP A 239 1.95 1.86 26.96
C ASP A 239 1.88 1.66 25.45
N ILE A 240 2.88 0.99 24.87
CA ILE A 240 2.89 0.58 23.46
C ILE A 240 1.79 -0.45 23.20
N ASP A 241 1.63 -1.44 24.07
CA ASP A 241 0.55 -2.44 23.96
C ASP A 241 -0.83 -1.80 24.09
N GLU A 242 -0.97 -0.79 24.95
CA GLU A 242 -2.21 0.00 25.06
C GLU A 242 -2.48 0.80 23.78
N LEU A 243 -1.47 1.53 23.29
CA LEU A 243 -1.55 2.28 22.05
C LEU A 243 -1.92 1.38 20.86
N GLN A 244 -1.32 0.19 20.78
CA GLN A 244 -1.61 -0.78 19.73
C GLN A 244 -3.04 -1.31 19.82
N ARG A 245 -3.55 -1.57 21.03
CA ARG A 245 -4.95 -2.01 21.24
C ARG A 245 -5.96 -0.94 20.83
N ILE A 246 -5.64 0.34 21.04
CA ILE A 246 -6.55 1.46 20.79
C ILE A 246 -6.49 1.92 19.33
N SER A 247 -5.29 2.02 18.76
CA SER A 247 -5.06 2.63 17.44
C SER A 247 -4.76 1.61 16.33
N GLY A 248 -4.54 0.34 16.68
CA GLY A 248 -4.13 -0.70 15.73
C GLY A 248 -2.69 -0.54 15.24
N GLY A 249 -1.87 0.30 15.88
CA GLY A 249 -0.47 0.49 15.53
C GLY A 249 0.32 1.23 16.62
N ASN A 250 1.60 1.47 16.34
CA ASN A 250 2.55 2.04 17.31
C ASN A 250 3.00 3.45 16.92
N GLN A 251 2.27 4.08 15.98
CA GLN A 251 2.61 5.40 15.45
C GLN A 251 1.98 6.48 16.33
N VAL A 252 2.80 7.37 16.87
CA VAL A 252 2.40 8.56 17.65
C VAL A 252 2.58 9.82 16.78
N PRO A 253 1.82 10.92 17.00
CA PRO A 253 0.79 11.08 18.03
C PRO A 253 -0.51 10.36 17.71
N VAL A 254 -1.25 9.95 18.75
CA VAL A 254 -2.64 9.48 18.64
C VAL A 254 -3.51 10.29 19.59
N LEU A 255 -4.59 10.88 19.08
CA LEU A 255 -5.61 11.54 19.88
C LEU A 255 -6.78 10.58 20.10
N THR A 256 -7.26 10.50 21.33
CA THR A 256 -8.56 9.90 21.62
C THR A 256 -9.50 10.91 22.24
N ILE A 257 -10.77 10.84 21.85
CA ILE A 257 -11.87 11.59 22.45
C ILE A 257 -12.95 10.56 22.78
N GLY A 258 -12.96 10.09 24.04
CA GLY A 258 -13.74 8.93 24.44
C GLY A 258 -13.42 7.70 23.59
N THR A 259 -14.37 7.25 22.76
CA THR A 259 -14.20 6.10 21.87
C THR A 259 -13.64 6.45 20.50
N PHE A 260 -13.59 7.74 20.15
CA PHE A 260 -13.00 8.19 18.90
C PHE A 260 -11.48 8.11 19.01
N VAL A 261 -10.84 7.53 18.00
CA VAL A 261 -9.38 7.38 17.93
C VAL A 261 -8.90 7.94 16.60
N MET A 262 -7.94 8.85 16.66
CA MET A 262 -7.36 9.51 15.50
C MET A 262 -5.84 9.38 15.55
N ARG A 263 -5.26 8.86 14.46
CA ARG A 263 -3.82 8.62 14.32
C ARG A 263 -3.15 9.73 13.54
N GLY A 264 -1.94 10.09 13.94
CA GLY A 264 -1.18 11.18 13.34
C GLY A 264 -1.70 12.55 13.79
N PHE A 265 -1.04 13.59 13.30
CA PHE A 265 -1.44 14.98 13.56
C PHE A 265 -1.73 15.69 12.24
N ALA A 266 -2.94 16.21 12.13
CA ALA A 266 -3.34 17.18 11.12
C ALA A 266 -4.16 18.26 11.84
N GLN A 267 -3.73 19.52 11.70
CA GLN A 267 -4.34 20.64 12.42
C GLN A 267 -5.84 20.77 12.14
N SER A 268 -6.27 20.61 10.88
CA SER A 268 -7.69 20.66 10.50
C SER A 268 -8.52 19.56 11.14
N ASP A 269 -7.97 18.35 11.24
CA ASP A 269 -8.69 17.18 11.74
C ASP A 269 -8.82 17.21 13.26
N TYR A 270 -7.77 17.67 13.95
CA TYR A 270 -7.81 17.96 15.39
C TYR A 270 -8.84 19.03 15.70
N GLN A 271 -8.87 20.12 14.93
CA GLN A 271 -9.88 21.16 15.10
C GLN A 271 -11.28 20.61 14.89
N ALA A 272 -11.52 19.89 13.79
CA ALA A 272 -12.82 19.30 13.47
C ALA A 272 -13.28 18.29 14.53
N ALA A 273 -12.38 17.45 15.06
CA ALA A 273 -12.70 16.48 16.10
C ALA A 273 -13.05 17.15 17.43
N LEU A 274 -12.31 18.19 17.82
CA LEU A 274 -12.60 18.96 19.02
C LEU A 274 -13.93 19.71 18.88
N ASP A 275 -14.17 20.34 17.72
CA ASP A 275 -15.42 21.04 17.43
C ASP A 275 -16.62 20.08 17.45
N ALA A 276 -16.48 18.90 16.83
CA ALA A 276 -17.50 17.84 16.85
C ALA A 276 -17.76 17.29 18.25
N ALA A 277 -16.76 17.29 19.13
CA ALA A 277 -16.84 16.91 20.54
C ALA A 277 -17.28 18.07 21.46
N GLY A 278 -17.63 19.24 20.91
CA GLY A 278 -18.13 20.39 21.65
C GLY A 278 -17.06 21.24 22.35
N TYR A 279 -15.77 21.00 22.09
CA TYR A 279 -14.65 21.81 22.55
C TYR A 279 -14.50 23.06 21.67
N LYS A 280 -15.39 24.02 21.87
CA LYS A 280 -15.36 25.29 21.15
C LYS A 280 -14.05 26.02 21.45
N THR A 281 -13.47 26.62 20.41
CA THR A 281 -12.37 27.58 20.54
C THR A 281 -12.72 28.60 21.63
N PRO A 282 -11.85 28.86 22.62
CA PRO A 282 -12.01 30.00 23.49
C PRO A 282 -12.12 31.22 22.59
N ALA A 283 -13.29 31.88 22.59
CA ALA A 283 -13.49 33.09 21.79
C ALA A 283 -12.37 34.05 22.18
N ALA A 284 -11.46 34.33 21.23
CA ALA A 284 -10.25 35.12 21.37
C ALA A 284 -10.26 35.91 22.67
N ALA A 285 -9.70 35.32 23.73
CA ALA A 285 -9.67 35.92 25.04
C ALA A 285 -8.73 37.12 24.94
N LYS A 286 -9.35 38.26 24.68
CA LYS A 286 -8.94 39.64 24.94
C LYS A 286 -7.57 39.73 25.60
N SER A 287 -6.60 40.20 24.82
CA SER A 287 -5.48 41.07 25.22
C SER A 287 -5.26 41.22 26.74
N SER A 288 -4.21 40.59 27.29
CA SER A 288 -3.50 41.09 28.47
C SER A 288 -2.21 40.33 28.74
N PRO A 289 -1.24 40.93 29.46
CA PRO A 289 -0.08 41.55 28.81
C PRO A 289 1.23 40.79 29.08
N ALA A 290 2.26 41.20 28.34
CA ALA A 290 3.64 40.76 28.46
C ALA A 290 4.15 40.74 29.93
N PRO A 291 5.05 39.80 30.28
CA PRO A 291 5.62 39.73 31.63
C PRO A 291 6.42 41.01 31.93
N ARG A 292 6.02 41.68 33.02
CA ARG A 292 6.71 42.85 33.56
C ARG A 292 8.07 42.39 34.11
N ALA A 293 9.15 42.90 33.52
CA ALA A 293 10.51 42.71 33.98
C ALA A 293 10.62 43.14 35.46
N ALA A 294 11.12 42.24 36.30
CA ALA A 294 11.49 42.54 37.67
C ALA A 294 12.68 43.51 37.66
N ALA A 295 12.44 44.74 38.12
CA ALA A 295 13.49 45.70 38.41
C ALA A 295 14.27 45.21 39.65
N LYS A 296 15.57 44.94 39.47
CA LYS A 296 16.53 44.87 40.58
C LYS A 296 16.66 46.25 41.20
N ARG A 297 16.42 46.34 42.50
CA ARG A 297 17.02 47.34 43.39
C ARG A 297 18.11 46.64 44.20
#